data_AF-A0A9P5TZ75-F1
#
_entry.id   AF-A0A9P5TZ75-F1
#
_cell.length_a   1.000
_cell.length_b   1.000
_cell.length_c   1.000
_cell.angle_alpha   90.00
_cell.angle_beta   90.00
_cell.angle_gamma   90.00
#
_symmetry.space_group_name_H-M   'P 1'
#
loop_
_entity.id
_entity.type
_entity.pdbx_description
1 polymer ?
#
loop_
_entity_poly.entity_id
_entity_poly.type
_entity_poly.pdbx_seq_one_letter_code
_entity_poly.pdbx_strand_id
1 'polypeptide(L)'
;MSTLHIPRSRSAPPFSYSDIGKNWQLREGDIEVEDLAMDPADLAEFSSVKLFNGLHPRTMYWADDDKVLKLFSYLVDVSAIVANMDLARTKLPVPRVLRYGRSGNCSYILMEKIPYPNLSVAMKSLGLKYMPWEVTKAVDYIVHELASLGLSHNDLVPRNILVDASDGHIVGIVDWDSCTPHYAGAEYAMRIWGYRLFRDSHENDMDWYHIFLRHSFDRTGEEISMDCSRWNPKVFLHWPLVKSQASQLISSPVTDPRNQSFSRQKLHPVGESGV
;
A
#
# COMPACT_ATOMS: atom_id res chain seq x y z
N MET A 1 22.70 1.74 -41.16
CA MET A 1 21.78 0.71 -40.62
C MET A 1 20.73 1.43 -39.78
N SER A 2 19.54 1.63 -40.31
CA SER A 2 18.44 2.29 -39.61
C SER A 2 17.83 1.31 -38.62
N THR A 3 17.94 1.59 -37.33
CA THR A 3 17.24 0.85 -36.28
C THR A 3 15.74 0.98 -36.50
N LEU A 4 15.07 -0.15 -36.73
CA LEU A 4 13.62 -0.23 -36.86
C LEU A 4 13.00 0.30 -35.57
N HIS A 5 12.36 1.46 -35.64
CA HIS A 5 11.65 2.03 -34.50
C HIS A 5 10.31 1.30 -34.38
N ILE A 6 10.31 0.18 -33.66
CA ILE A 6 9.07 -0.54 -33.34
C ILE A 6 8.21 0.41 -32.49
N PRO A 7 6.99 0.75 -32.93
CA PRO A 7 6.09 1.56 -32.12
C PRO A 7 5.78 0.79 -30.83
N ARG A 8 6.21 1.32 -29.68
CA ARG A 8 5.88 0.72 -28.40
C ARG A 8 4.36 0.79 -28.23
N SER A 9 3.74 -0.37 -28.03
CA SER A 9 2.31 -0.48 -27.75
C SER A 9 1.98 0.37 -26.53
N ARG A 10 1.39 1.55 -26.77
CA ARG A 10 0.83 2.39 -25.72
C ARG A 10 -0.53 1.78 -25.37
N SER A 11 -0.75 1.62 -24.07
CA SER A 11 -2.00 1.19 -23.43
C SER A 11 -2.49 -0.23 -23.77
N ALA A 12 -1.96 -1.24 -23.06
CA ALA A 12 -2.89 -2.23 -22.52
C ALA A 12 -3.66 -1.55 -21.37
N PRO A 13 -5.01 -1.68 -21.29
CA PRO A 13 -5.77 -1.20 -20.14
C PRO A 13 -5.23 -1.87 -18.86
N PRO A 14 -5.26 -1.19 -17.69
CA PRO A 14 -4.91 -1.85 -16.45
C PRO A 14 -5.84 -3.04 -16.28
N PHE A 15 -5.28 -4.22 -16.04
CA PHE A 15 -6.08 -5.32 -15.54
C PHE A 15 -6.34 -5.02 -14.06
N SER A 16 -7.60 -5.04 -13.63
CA SER A 16 -7.91 -4.97 -12.21
C SER A 16 -7.39 -6.21 -11.50
N TYR A 17 -7.22 -6.14 -10.18
CA TYR A 17 -6.87 -7.33 -9.36
C TYR A 17 -7.88 -8.48 -9.59
N SER A 18 -9.16 -8.13 -9.85
CA SER A 18 -10.21 -9.05 -10.25
C SER A 18 -9.99 -9.71 -11.61
N ASP A 19 -9.34 -9.05 -12.57
CA ASP A 19 -9.10 -9.57 -13.92
C ASP A 19 -7.93 -10.57 -13.95
N ILE A 20 -6.90 -10.34 -13.13
CA ILE A 20 -5.70 -11.21 -13.05
C ILE A 20 -5.81 -12.29 -11.98
N GLY A 21 -6.75 -12.14 -11.03
CA GLY A 21 -6.96 -13.05 -9.91
C GLY A 21 -5.85 -12.99 -8.84
N LYS A 22 -6.13 -13.59 -7.68
CA LYS A 22 -5.11 -13.78 -6.63
C LYS A 22 -4.01 -14.67 -7.18
N ASN A 23 -2.75 -14.36 -6.88
CA ASN A 23 -1.58 -15.17 -7.24
C ASN A 23 -1.25 -15.24 -8.74
N TRP A 24 -1.53 -14.20 -9.54
CA TRP A 24 -1.08 -14.15 -10.94
C TRP A 24 0.44 -14.35 -11.09
N GLN A 25 1.21 -13.91 -10.08
CA GLN A 25 2.66 -14.09 -9.97
C GLN A 25 3.08 -15.55 -9.78
N LEU A 26 2.15 -16.43 -9.38
CA LEU A 26 2.36 -17.86 -9.16
C LEU A 26 1.76 -18.72 -10.29
N ARG A 27 1.28 -18.10 -11.39
CA ARG A 27 0.83 -18.86 -12.56
C ARG A 27 2.07 -19.47 -13.21
N GLU A 28 2.39 -20.69 -12.78
CA GLU A 28 3.48 -21.51 -13.28
C GLU A 28 3.40 -21.70 -14.79
N GLY A 29 4.56 -21.52 -15.41
CA GLY A 29 4.81 -21.39 -16.83
C GLY A 29 5.93 -20.38 -16.95
N ASP A 30 6.96 -20.67 -17.74
CA ASP A 30 8.21 -19.89 -17.89
C ASP A 30 7.99 -18.48 -18.45
N ILE A 31 7.15 -17.67 -17.81
CA ILE A 31 7.03 -16.26 -18.07
C ILE A 31 8.29 -15.68 -17.43
N GLU A 32 9.31 -15.47 -18.25
CA GLU A 32 10.42 -14.60 -17.90
C GLU A 32 9.81 -13.31 -17.39
N VAL A 33 9.96 -13.15 -16.09
CA VAL A 33 9.47 -12.00 -15.37
C VAL A 33 10.34 -10.83 -15.80
N GLU A 34 9.85 -10.00 -16.72
CA GLU A 34 10.60 -8.84 -17.18
C GLU A 34 10.96 -7.93 -16.00
N ASP A 35 12.22 -7.53 -15.93
CA ASP A 35 12.65 -6.48 -15.02
C ASP A 35 11.85 -5.20 -15.27
N LEU A 36 11.40 -4.57 -14.19
CA LEU A 36 10.65 -3.33 -14.27
C LEU A 36 11.59 -2.16 -14.59
N ALA A 37 11.32 -1.49 -15.69
CA ALA A 37 12.11 -0.38 -16.20
C ALA A 37 11.21 0.83 -16.52
N MET A 38 11.55 1.95 -15.89
CA MET A 38 11.01 3.26 -16.22
C MET A 38 11.73 3.83 -17.45
N ASP A 39 11.08 4.68 -18.25
CA ASP A 39 11.75 5.34 -19.37
C ASP A 39 12.91 6.22 -18.86
N PRO A 40 14.13 6.13 -19.45
CA PRO A 40 15.29 6.88 -18.98
C PRO A 40 15.08 8.40 -18.95
N ALA A 41 14.24 8.93 -19.85
CA ALA A 41 13.90 10.35 -19.88
C ALA A 41 13.14 10.80 -18.63
N ASP A 42 12.30 9.92 -18.06
CA ASP A 42 11.54 10.22 -16.85
C ASP A 42 12.40 10.08 -15.59
N LEU A 43 13.46 9.25 -15.65
CA LEU A 43 14.47 9.16 -14.60
C LEU A 43 15.49 10.30 -14.64
N ALA A 44 15.69 10.92 -15.80
CA ALA A 44 16.67 11.99 -15.99
C ALA A 44 16.35 13.28 -15.21
N GLU A 45 15.13 13.41 -14.67
CA GLU A 45 14.77 14.52 -13.79
C GLU A 45 15.41 14.40 -12.40
N PHE A 46 15.76 13.19 -11.98
CA PHE A 46 16.36 12.95 -10.67
C PHE A 46 17.87 13.09 -10.75
N SER A 47 18.44 13.82 -9.80
CA SER A 47 19.88 13.95 -9.57
C SER A 47 20.51 12.62 -9.12
N SER A 48 19.75 11.76 -8.45
CA SER A 48 20.20 10.43 -8.04
C SER A 48 19.05 9.44 -7.95
N VAL A 49 19.30 8.19 -8.35
CA VAL A 49 18.36 7.06 -8.23
C VAL A 49 19.14 5.85 -7.72
N LYS A 50 18.76 5.32 -6.55
CA LYS A 50 19.46 4.19 -5.90
C LYS A 50 18.47 3.09 -5.54
N LEU A 51 18.68 1.89 -6.05
CA LEU A 51 17.90 0.71 -5.68
C LEU A 51 18.09 0.41 -4.19
N PHE A 52 17.01 0.25 -3.43
CA PHE A 52 17.08 -0.18 -2.03
C PHE A 52 16.25 -1.42 -1.73
N ASN A 53 15.29 -1.77 -2.59
CA ASN A 53 14.58 -3.03 -2.49
C ASN A 53 14.13 -3.49 -3.88
N GLY A 54 14.66 -4.61 -4.36
CA GLY A 54 14.22 -5.26 -5.59
C GLY A 54 13.55 -6.58 -5.26
N LEU A 55 12.22 -6.61 -5.20
CA LEU A 55 11.44 -7.82 -4.97
C LEU A 55 10.30 -7.85 -5.97
N HIS A 56 10.45 -8.60 -7.05
CA HIS A 56 9.38 -8.76 -8.05
C HIS A 56 8.05 -9.14 -7.37
N PRO A 57 6.90 -8.52 -7.74
CA PRO A 57 6.65 -7.62 -8.87
C PRO A 57 6.82 -6.13 -8.57
N ARG A 58 7.74 -5.79 -7.65
CA ARG A 58 7.94 -4.43 -7.18
C ARG A 58 9.42 -4.08 -7.06
N THR A 59 9.77 -2.88 -7.47
CA THR A 59 11.13 -2.38 -7.31
C THR A 59 11.08 -1.00 -6.68
N MET A 60 11.88 -0.75 -5.66
CA MET A 60 11.87 0.50 -4.90
C MET A 60 13.22 1.18 -4.94
N TYR A 61 13.19 2.46 -5.25
CA TYR A 61 14.36 3.32 -5.38
C TYR A 61 14.25 4.54 -4.46
N TRP A 62 15.38 4.96 -3.91
CA TRP A 62 15.55 6.30 -3.38
C TRP A 62 15.80 7.24 -4.56
N ALA A 63 15.07 8.35 -4.62
CA ALA A 63 15.27 9.40 -5.61
C ALA A 63 15.56 10.74 -4.90
N ASP A 64 16.62 11.46 -5.30
CA ASP A 64 17.03 12.77 -4.74
C ASP A 64 17.10 12.85 -3.20
N ASP A 65 17.41 11.74 -2.54
CA ASP A 65 17.48 11.56 -1.08
C ASP A 65 16.16 11.75 -0.28
N ASP A 66 15.18 12.47 -0.81
CA ASP A 66 13.92 12.86 -0.14
C ASP A 66 12.66 12.23 -0.78
N LYS A 67 12.81 11.38 -1.80
CA LYS A 67 11.70 10.70 -2.47
C LYS A 67 11.87 9.18 -2.49
N VAL A 68 10.73 8.50 -2.57
CA VAL A 68 10.62 7.07 -2.84
C VAL A 68 9.93 6.90 -4.18
N LEU A 69 10.60 6.20 -5.09
CA LEU A 69 10.03 5.75 -6.35
C LEU A 69 9.74 4.25 -6.26
N LYS A 70 8.46 3.88 -6.28
CA LYS A 70 8.01 2.49 -6.41
C LYS A 70 7.63 2.20 -7.85
N LEU A 71 8.22 1.16 -8.41
CA LEU A 71 7.81 0.56 -9.69
C LEU A 71 7.00 -0.70 -9.42
N PHE A 72 5.97 -0.89 -10.23
CA PHE A 72 5.07 -2.02 -10.21
C PHE A 72 4.94 -2.61 -11.61
N SER A 73 4.55 -3.87 -11.69
CA SER A 73 4.00 -4.43 -12.93
C SER A 73 2.91 -3.51 -13.49
N TYR A 74 2.88 -3.32 -14.82
CA TYR A 74 1.86 -2.51 -15.50
C TYR A 74 0.42 -2.98 -15.25
N LEU A 75 0.26 -4.20 -14.72
CA LEU A 75 -0.99 -4.80 -14.26
C LEU A 75 -1.52 -4.19 -12.96
N VAL A 76 -0.68 -3.51 -12.17
CA VAL A 76 -1.09 -2.90 -10.91
C VAL A 76 -1.80 -1.58 -11.16
N ASP A 77 -3.02 -1.46 -10.65
CA ASP A 77 -3.79 -0.21 -10.65
C ASP A 77 -3.28 0.76 -9.58
N VAL A 78 -2.22 1.48 -9.93
CA VAL A 78 -1.65 2.53 -9.08
C VAL A 78 -2.61 3.68 -8.81
N SER A 79 -3.65 3.88 -9.65
CA SER A 79 -4.63 4.95 -9.41
C SER A 79 -5.52 4.61 -8.22
N ALA A 80 -5.95 3.35 -8.11
CA ALA A 80 -6.70 2.87 -6.95
C ALA A 80 -5.88 2.95 -5.65
N ILE A 81 -4.59 2.57 -5.71
CA ILE A 81 -3.68 2.69 -4.55
C ILE A 81 -3.57 4.14 -4.11
N VAL A 82 -3.32 5.07 -5.03
CA VAL A 82 -3.18 6.49 -4.72
C VAL A 82 -4.49 7.08 -4.17
N ALA A 83 -5.64 6.72 -4.74
CA ALA A 83 -6.94 7.16 -4.22
C ALA A 83 -7.16 6.72 -2.76
N ASN A 84 -6.77 5.48 -2.42
CA ASN A 84 -6.83 4.99 -1.04
C ASN A 84 -5.86 5.75 -0.12
N MET A 85 -4.64 6.03 -0.58
CA MET A 85 -3.66 6.83 0.16
C MET A 85 -4.19 8.25 0.43
N ASP A 86 -4.76 8.92 -0.57
CA ASP A 86 -5.31 10.26 -0.41
C ASP A 86 -6.50 10.27 0.55
N LEU A 87 -7.39 9.28 0.47
CA LEU A 87 -8.51 9.14 1.41
C LEU A 87 -8.00 8.93 2.84
N ALA A 88 -7.05 8.02 3.04
CA ALA A 88 -6.46 7.77 4.35
C ALA A 88 -5.73 8.99 4.92
N ARG A 89 -5.03 9.75 4.07
CA ARG A 89 -4.29 10.97 4.45
C ARG A 89 -5.18 12.05 5.05
N THR A 90 -6.50 12.00 4.83
CA THR A 90 -7.44 12.93 5.48
C THR A 90 -7.48 12.79 7.01
N LYS A 91 -7.04 11.64 7.55
CA LYS A 91 -7.07 11.34 8.99
C LYS A 91 -5.79 10.75 9.56
N LEU A 92 -4.93 10.19 8.70
CA LEU A 92 -3.76 9.41 9.09
C LEU A 92 -2.46 9.98 8.51
N PRO A 93 -1.30 9.75 9.16
CA PRO A 93 -0.02 10.16 8.61
C PRO A 93 0.38 9.27 7.44
N VAL A 94 0.04 9.70 6.22
CA VAL A 94 0.32 8.96 4.97
C VAL A 94 1.28 9.77 4.09
N PRO A 95 2.36 9.17 3.55
CA PRO A 95 3.25 9.85 2.63
C PRO A 95 2.51 10.49 1.46
N ARG A 96 2.89 11.72 1.13
CA ARG A 96 2.34 12.48 0.01
C ARG A 96 2.75 11.82 -1.30
N VAL A 97 1.77 11.46 -2.10
CA VAL A 97 1.99 11.08 -3.50
C VAL A 97 2.28 12.35 -4.30
N LEU A 98 3.48 12.41 -4.88
CA LEU A 98 3.95 13.53 -5.69
C LEU A 98 3.53 13.34 -7.15
N ARG A 99 3.69 12.13 -7.67
CA ARG A 99 3.34 11.75 -9.05
C ARG A 99 3.08 10.26 -9.14
N TYR A 100 2.21 9.83 -10.04
CA TYR A 100 2.00 8.42 -10.34
C TYR A 100 1.54 8.25 -11.78
N GLY A 101 1.69 7.06 -12.33
CA GLY A 101 1.25 6.78 -13.69
C GLY A 101 1.99 5.60 -14.29
N ARG A 102 2.36 5.73 -15.57
CA ARG A 102 3.04 4.70 -16.35
C ARG A 102 4.24 5.28 -17.08
N SER A 103 5.30 4.49 -17.18
CA SER A 103 6.53 4.83 -17.88
C SER A 103 7.31 3.56 -18.20
N GLY A 104 7.91 3.47 -19.39
CA GLY A 104 8.54 2.23 -19.85
C GLY A 104 7.59 1.03 -19.84
N ASN A 105 7.97 -0.07 -19.19
CA ASN A 105 7.15 -1.29 -19.03
C ASN A 105 6.47 -1.40 -17.65
N CYS A 106 6.45 -0.32 -16.86
CA CYS A 106 5.95 -0.34 -15.48
C CYS A 106 4.88 0.72 -15.20
N SER A 107 4.11 0.49 -14.14
CA SER A 107 3.41 1.56 -13.43
C SER A 107 4.25 2.04 -12.26
N TYR A 108 4.06 3.27 -11.81
CA TYR A 108 4.88 3.85 -10.75
C TYR A 108 4.11 4.75 -9.81
N ILE A 109 4.62 4.86 -8.59
CA ILE A 109 4.24 5.88 -7.61
C ILE A 109 5.52 6.54 -7.08
N LEU A 110 5.60 7.87 -7.23
CA LEU A 110 6.61 8.73 -6.64
C LEU A 110 5.99 9.44 -5.43
N MET A 111 6.59 9.30 -4.26
CA MET A 111 6.09 9.85 -3.00
C MET A 111 7.21 10.45 -2.17
N GLU A 112 6.84 11.27 -1.18
CA GLU A 112 7.80 11.78 -0.21
C GLU A 112 8.41 10.64 0.62
N LYS A 113 9.69 10.77 0.94
CA LYS A 113 10.37 9.91 1.91
C LYS A 113 10.20 10.51 3.29
N ILE A 114 9.70 9.71 4.21
CA ILE A 114 9.64 10.05 5.63
C ILE A 114 10.94 9.52 6.28
N PRO A 115 11.85 10.38 6.79
CA PRO A 115 13.21 9.99 7.19
C PRO A 115 13.27 9.39 8.60
N TYR A 116 12.37 8.46 8.89
CA TYR A 116 12.22 7.82 10.20
C TYR A 116 12.34 6.30 10.09
N PRO A 117 12.88 5.62 11.13
CA PRO A 117 12.91 4.17 11.14
C PRO A 117 11.50 3.59 11.22
N ASN A 118 11.33 2.39 10.70
CA ASN A 118 10.11 1.66 11.00
C ASN A 118 10.11 1.14 12.45
N LEU A 119 8.92 0.91 12.99
CA LEU A 119 8.70 0.50 14.37
C LEU A 119 9.42 -0.81 14.71
N SER A 120 9.51 -1.75 13.75
CA SER A 120 10.27 -3.00 13.96
C SER A 120 11.75 -2.72 14.24
N VAL A 121 12.38 -1.83 13.47
CA VAL A 121 13.77 -1.42 13.67
C VAL A 121 13.93 -0.66 14.99
N ALA A 122 13.03 0.27 15.30
CA ALA A 122 13.07 1.03 16.54
C ALA A 122 12.97 0.12 17.77
N MET A 123 11.98 -0.79 17.81
CA MET A 123 11.81 -1.78 18.89
C MET A 123 13.06 -2.65 19.06
N LYS A 124 13.63 -3.13 17.95
CA LYS A 124 14.85 -3.94 17.98
C LYS A 124 16.04 -3.14 18.56
N SER A 125 16.20 -1.88 18.18
CA SER A 125 17.29 -1.02 18.68
C SER A 125 17.18 -0.73 20.19
N LEU A 126 15.96 -0.68 20.71
CA LEU A 126 15.68 -0.46 22.13
C LEU A 126 15.60 -1.76 22.95
N GLY A 127 15.77 -2.93 22.32
CA GLY A 127 15.64 -4.22 22.98
C GLY A 127 14.22 -4.55 23.46
N LEU A 128 13.21 -3.92 22.86
CA LEU A 128 11.80 -4.10 23.21
C LEU A 128 11.27 -5.39 22.59
N LYS A 129 10.72 -6.27 23.42
CA LYS A 129 10.03 -7.50 22.97
C LYS A 129 8.57 -7.25 22.59
N TYR A 130 7.94 -6.30 23.27
CA TYR A 130 6.52 -5.96 23.14
C TYR A 130 6.36 -4.51 22.75
N MET A 131 5.24 -4.18 22.12
CA MET A 131 4.97 -2.80 21.74
C MET A 131 4.75 -1.94 22.99
N PRO A 132 5.35 -0.73 23.08
CA PRO A 132 5.01 0.21 24.13
C PRO A 132 3.52 0.57 24.11
N TRP A 133 2.91 0.71 25.28
CA TRP A 133 1.48 1.00 25.43
C TRP A 133 1.02 2.26 24.68
N GLU A 134 1.86 3.29 24.63
CA GLU A 134 1.62 4.52 23.88
C GLU A 134 1.46 4.25 22.39
N VAL A 135 2.32 3.41 21.83
CA VAL A 135 2.26 2.99 20.42
C VAL A 135 1.05 2.08 20.21
N THR A 136 0.71 1.21 21.16
CA THR A 136 -0.50 0.35 21.09
C THR A 136 -1.77 1.20 20.95
N LYS A 137 -1.91 2.26 21.76
CA LYS A 137 -3.05 3.20 21.64
C LYS A 137 -3.06 3.92 20.29
N ALA A 138 -1.89 4.33 19.80
CA ALA A 138 -1.79 4.99 18.49
C ALA A 138 -2.19 4.05 17.35
N VAL A 139 -1.80 2.77 17.41
CA VAL A 139 -2.22 1.75 16.45
C VAL A 139 -3.72 1.47 16.54
N ASP A 140 -4.30 1.41 17.75
CA ASP A 140 -5.75 1.27 17.94
C ASP A 140 -6.53 2.43 17.30
N TYR A 141 -6.05 3.66 17.48
CA TYR A 141 -6.59 4.83 16.79
C TYR A 141 -6.47 4.71 15.26
N ILE A 142 -5.31 4.27 14.73
CA ILE A 142 -5.11 4.10 13.29
C ILE A 142 -6.12 3.10 12.71
N VAL A 143 -6.28 1.95 13.36
CA VAL A 143 -7.21 0.91 12.92
C VAL A 143 -8.65 1.42 12.94
N HIS A 144 -9.03 2.15 14.00
CA HIS A 144 -10.33 2.80 14.08
C HIS A 144 -10.58 3.78 12.92
N GLU A 145 -9.62 4.66 12.63
CA GLU A 145 -9.78 5.65 11.56
C GLU A 145 -9.82 5.00 10.17
N LEU A 146 -9.02 3.95 9.92
CA LEU A 146 -9.10 3.14 8.70
C LEU A 146 -10.51 2.56 8.51
N ALA A 147 -11.06 1.94 9.57
CA ALA A 147 -12.42 1.39 9.53
C ALA A 147 -13.46 2.47 9.27
N SER A 148 -13.33 3.65 9.89
CA SER A 148 -14.23 4.79 9.68
C SER A 148 -14.23 5.33 8.24
N LEU A 149 -13.11 5.17 7.53
CA LEU A 149 -12.94 5.54 6.12
C LEU A 149 -13.39 4.43 5.17
N GLY A 150 -13.82 3.29 5.69
CA GLY A 150 -14.12 2.11 4.87
C GLY A 150 -12.89 1.56 4.16
N LEU A 151 -11.71 1.66 4.78
CA LEU A 151 -10.45 1.12 4.27
C LEU A 151 -9.92 -0.03 5.14
N SER A 152 -9.23 -0.98 4.50
CA SER A 152 -8.37 -1.95 5.16
C SER A 152 -6.97 -1.83 4.56
N HIS A 153 -5.95 -1.69 5.41
CA HIS A 153 -4.57 -1.58 4.94
C HIS A 153 -4.06 -2.91 4.35
N ASN A 154 -4.50 -4.05 4.90
CA ASN A 154 -4.11 -5.41 4.53
C ASN A 154 -2.64 -5.79 4.75
N ASP A 155 -1.86 -4.88 5.33
CA ASP A 155 -0.48 -5.15 5.73
C ASP A 155 -0.04 -4.16 6.83
N LEU A 156 -0.91 -3.87 7.80
CA LEU A 156 -0.57 -2.95 8.88
C LEU A 156 0.17 -3.75 9.97
N VAL A 157 1.49 -3.60 9.96
CA VAL A 157 2.46 -4.35 10.78
C VAL A 157 3.64 -3.44 11.17
N PRO A 158 4.47 -3.79 12.19
CA PRO A 158 5.53 -2.90 12.67
C PRO A 158 6.52 -2.41 11.61
N ARG A 159 6.80 -3.19 10.56
CA ARG A 159 7.71 -2.77 9.47
C ARG A 159 7.13 -1.66 8.57
N ASN A 160 5.81 -1.48 8.59
CA ASN A 160 5.07 -0.53 7.77
C ASN A 160 4.58 0.70 8.55
N ILE A 161 4.97 0.82 9.83
CA ILE A 161 4.74 2.00 10.66
C ILE A 161 6.08 2.68 10.89
N LEU A 162 6.17 3.97 10.58
CA LEU A 162 7.33 4.81 10.85
C LEU A 162 7.11 5.57 12.15
N VAL A 163 8.15 5.61 12.99
CA VAL A 163 8.08 6.23 14.31
C VAL A 163 9.23 7.18 14.54
N ASP A 164 8.96 8.26 15.26
CA ASP A 164 10.00 9.03 15.92
C ASP A 164 10.52 8.21 17.11
N ALA A 165 11.80 7.82 17.05
CA ALA A 165 12.42 6.98 18.07
C ALA A 165 12.61 7.71 19.41
N SER A 166 12.51 9.05 19.43
CA SER A 166 12.70 9.84 20.64
C SER A 166 11.48 9.85 21.56
N ASP A 167 10.27 9.84 21.00
CA ASP A 167 9.01 9.94 21.76
C ASP A 167 7.98 8.84 21.41
N GLY A 168 8.28 7.98 20.43
CA GLY A 168 7.41 6.90 19.97
C GLY A 168 6.23 7.38 19.11
N HIS A 169 6.21 8.64 18.68
CA HIS A 169 5.14 9.17 17.84
C HIS A 169 5.12 8.50 16.46
N ILE A 170 3.94 8.09 16.00
CA ILE A 170 3.78 7.54 14.65
C ILE A 170 3.77 8.69 13.65
N VAL A 171 4.82 8.77 12.83
CA VAL A 171 5.03 9.82 11.84
C VAL A 171 4.63 9.42 10.43
N GLY A 172 4.38 8.12 10.20
CA GLY A 172 4.00 7.64 8.88
C GLY A 172 3.48 6.21 8.87
N ILE A 173 2.52 5.94 7.99
CA ILE A 173 2.07 4.61 7.61
C ILE A 173 2.44 4.42 6.14
N VAL A 174 3.18 3.36 5.84
CA VAL A 174 3.71 3.08 4.51
C VAL A 174 3.23 1.73 3.98
N ASP A 175 3.53 1.47 2.72
CA ASP A 175 3.21 0.21 2.02
C ASP A 175 1.71 -0.07 1.82
N TRP A 176 1.04 0.92 1.23
CA TRP A 176 -0.40 0.92 0.90
C TRP A 176 -0.78 0.02 -0.29
N ASP A 177 0.15 -0.76 -0.82
CA ASP A 177 0.01 -1.47 -2.09
C ASP A 177 -1.07 -2.57 -2.04
N SER A 178 -1.35 -3.06 -0.83
CA SER A 178 -2.40 -4.05 -0.54
C SER A 178 -3.70 -3.42 -0.05
N CYS A 179 -3.78 -2.08 0.08
CA CYS A 179 -4.95 -1.43 0.65
C CYS A 179 -6.19 -1.62 -0.23
N THR A 180 -7.29 -2.06 0.37
CA THR A 180 -8.57 -2.27 -0.31
C THR A 180 -9.71 -1.61 0.46
N PRO A 181 -10.88 -1.42 -0.18
CA PRO A 181 -12.10 -1.15 0.56
C PRO A 181 -12.31 -2.18 1.66
N HIS A 182 -12.77 -1.73 2.80
CA HIS A 182 -12.85 -2.50 4.04
C HIS A 182 -13.63 -3.82 3.90
N TYR A 183 -14.73 -3.83 3.13
CA TYR A 183 -15.52 -5.04 2.84
C TYR A 183 -14.74 -6.11 2.04
N ALA A 184 -13.69 -5.72 1.33
CA ALA A 184 -12.78 -6.58 0.57
C ALA A 184 -11.47 -6.84 1.31
N GLY A 185 -11.30 -6.30 2.51
CA GLY A 185 -10.11 -6.46 3.34
C GLY A 185 -9.92 -7.91 3.77
N ALA A 186 -8.81 -8.51 3.37
CA ALA A 186 -8.43 -9.84 3.84
C ALA A 186 -7.87 -9.78 5.26
N GLU A 187 -7.38 -8.63 5.74
CA GLU A 187 -6.74 -8.49 7.05
C GLU A 187 -7.61 -8.95 8.21
N TYR A 188 -8.82 -8.36 8.28
CA TYR A 188 -9.76 -8.63 9.35
C TYR A 188 -10.28 -10.08 9.28
N ALA A 189 -10.59 -10.55 8.07
CA ALA A 189 -10.96 -11.95 7.87
C ALA A 189 -9.81 -12.90 8.28
N MET A 190 -8.60 -12.74 7.74
CA MET A 190 -7.47 -13.60 8.09
C MET A 190 -7.14 -13.56 9.58
N ARG A 191 -7.36 -12.44 10.28
CA ARG A 191 -7.18 -12.35 11.74
C ARG A 191 -8.35 -12.93 12.55
N ILE A 192 -9.53 -13.11 11.96
CA ILE A 192 -10.60 -13.90 12.60
C ILE A 192 -10.36 -15.40 12.41
N TRP A 193 -9.98 -15.81 11.19
CA TRP A 193 -9.86 -17.22 10.80
C TRP A 193 -8.48 -17.83 11.13
N GLY A 194 -7.43 -17.02 11.11
CA GLY A 194 -6.03 -17.43 11.23
C GLY A 194 -5.52 -17.61 12.66
N TYR A 195 -6.31 -17.26 13.68
CA TYR A 195 -5.89 -17.39 15.09
C TYR A 195 -5.50 -18.83 15.45
N ARG A 196 -6.06 -19.81 14.71
CA ARG A 196 -5.72 -21.23 14.85
C ARG A 196 -4.44 -21.66 14.14
N LEU A 197 -3.97 -20.93 13.13
CA LEU A 197 -2.82 -21.32 12.29
C LEU A 197 -1.53 -20.56 12.63
N PHE A 198 -1.62 -19.35 13.20
CA PHE A 198 -0.46 -18.50 13.52
C PHE A 198 0.06 -18.66 14.97
N ARG A 199 -0.44 -19.66 15.72
CA ARG A 199 -0.08 -19.85 17.14
C ARG A 199 1.42 -20.11 17.36
N ASP A 200 2.13 -20.59 16.33
CA ASP A 200 3.50 -21.09 16.47
C ASP A 200 4.56 -20.22 15.80
N SER A 201 4.22 -19.19 15.00
CA SER A 201 5.23 -18.48 14.21
C SER A 201 5.71 -17.14 14.75
N HIS A 202 4.89 -16.30 15.41
CA HIS A 202 5.35 -14.99 15.88
C HIS A 202 4.77 -14.60 17.25
N GLU A 203 5.46 -14.95 18.34
CA GLU A 203 5.15 -14.46 19.71
C GLU A 203 5.04 -12.92 19.80
N ASN A 204 5.66 -12.19 18.88
CA ASN A 204 5.66 -10.72 18.83
C ASN A 204 4.41 -10.11 18.15
N ASP A 205 3.55 -10.91 17.49
CA ASP A 205 2.36 -10.40 16.80
C ASP A 205 1.09 -10.44 17.68
N MET A 206 1.17 -11.02 18.87
CA MET A 206 0.02 -11.18 19.78
C MET A 206 -0.52 -9.83 20.30
N ASP A 207 0.35 -8.84 20.50
CA ASP A 207 -0.03 -7.48 20.90
C ASP A 207 -0.86 -6.77 19.81
N TRP A 208 -0.76 -7.19 18.55
CA TRP A 208 -1.49 -6.56 17.45
C TRP A 208 -2.86 -7.21 17.27
N TYR A 209 -2.96 -8.50 17.54
CA TYR A 209 -4.14 -9.29 17.18
C TYR A 209 -5.42 -8.78 17.82
N HIS A 210 -5.36 -8.42 19.10
CA HIS A 210 -6.52 -7.92 19.85
C HIS A 210 -7.02 -6.56 19.33
N ILE A 211 -6.13 -5.72 18.79
CA ILE A 211 -6.50 -4.41 18.23
C ILE A 211 -7.36 -4.61 16.99
N PHE A 212 -6.92 -5.46 16.05
CA PHE A 212 -7.69 -5.72 14.83
C PHE A 212 -9.00 -6.44 15.13
N LEU A 213 -9.03 -7.33 16.12
CA LEU A 213 -10.24 -8.02 16.52
C LEU A 213 -11.29 -7.09 17.14
N ARG A 214 -10.88 -5.99 17.80
CA ARG A 214 -11.80 -4.99 18.33
C ARG A 214 -12.58 -4.26 17.23
N HIS A 215 -11.91 -3.97 16.12
CA HIS A 215 -12.47 -3.24 14.97
C HIS A 215 -12.76 -4.15 13.78
N SER A 216 -12.89 -5.46 14.01
CA SER A 216 -13.23 -6.40 12.95
C SER A 216 -14.71 -6.32 12.61
N PHE A 217 -15.05 -6.52 11.34
CA PHE A 217 -16.43 -6.59 10.88
C PHE A 217 -16.65 -7.91 10.15
N ASP A 218 -17.87 -8.42 10.16
CA ASP A 218 -18.21 -9.60 9.40
C ASP A 218 -18.39 -9.28 7.90
N ARG A 219 -18.63 -10.31 7.07
CA ARG A 219 -18.84 -10.14 5.62
C ARG A 219 -20.06 -9.30 5.25
N THR A 220 -20.92 -8.99 6.21
CA THR A 220 -22.11 -8.15 6.03
C THR A 220 -21.85 -6.69 6.41
N GLY A 221 -20.64 -6.36 6.86
CA GLY A 221 -20.27 -5.01 7.31
C GLY A 221 -20.71 -4.71 8.75
N GLU A 222 -21.04 -5.75 9.52
CA GLU A 222 -21.44 -5.62 10.93
C GLU A 222 -20.21 -5.68 11.84
N GLU A 223 -20.10 -4.74 12.79
CA GLU A 223 -18.96 -4.68 13.72
C GLU A 223 -18.98 -5.90 14.64
N ILE A 224 -17.96 -6.74 14.53
CA ILE A 224 -17.67 -7.80 15.48
C ILE A 224 -16.90 -7.15 16.62
N SER A 225 -17.57 -6.36 17.47
CA SER A 225 -16.90 -5.81 18.65
C SER A 225 -16.60 -6.95 19.61
N MET A 226 -15.34 -7.38 19.68
CA MET A 226 -14.92 -8.32 20.72
C MET A 226 -14.72 -7.56 22.03
N ASP A 227 -15.51 -7.88 23.05
CA ASP A 227 -15.26 -7.41 24.41
C ASP A 227 -13.95 -8.02 24.93
N CYS A 228 -12.87 -7.28 24.73
CA CYS A 228 -11.50 -7.69 25.08
C CYS A 228 -11.27 -7.73 26.60
N SER A 229 -12.26 -7.35 27.43
CA SER A 229 -12.13 -7.39 28.90
C SER A 229 -12.05 -8.81 29.48
N ARG A 230 -12.36 -9.84 28.68
CA ARG A 230 -12.32 -11.26 29.08
C ARG A 230 -11.45 -12.10 28.15
N TRP A 231 -10.15 -11.84 28.14
CA TRP A 231 -9.16 -12.77 27.59
C TRP A 231 -9.13 -14.07 28.43
N ASN A 232 -10.08 -14.98 28.17
CA ASN A 232 -10.05 -16.36 28.66
C ASN A 232 -10.03 -17.29 27.43
N PRO A 233 -8.94 -18.03 27.17
CA PRO A 233 -8.77 -18.86 25.98
C PRO A 233 -9.85 -19.94 25.74
N LYS A 234 -10.75 -20.18 26.72
CA LYS A 234 -11.75 -21.27 26.69
C LYS A 234 -13.13 -20.88 26.16
N VAL A 235 -13.40 -19.61 25.82
CA VAL A 235 -14.77 -19.12 25.54
C VAL A 235 -15.12 -19.05 24.04
N PHE A 236 -14.32 -19.66 23.16
CA PHE A 236 -14.47 -19.53 21.69
C PHE A 236 -15.59 -20.37 21.04
N LEU A 237 -16.46 -21.05 21.79
CA LEU A 237 -17.40 -22.01 21.20
C LEU A 237 -18.79 -21.46 20.86
N HIS A 238 -19.24 -20.36 21.47
CA HIS A 238 -20.56 -19.79 21.18
C HIS A 238 -20.53 -18.27 21.39
N TRP A 239 -20.56 -17.48 20.31
CA TRP A 239 -20.73 -16.04 20.48
C TRP A 239 -21.60 -15.40 19.38
N PRO A 240 -22.59 -14.57 19.73
CA PRO A 240 -23.50 -13.96 18.77
C PRO A 240 -22.93 -12.65 18.20
N LEU A 241 -23.23 -12.43 16.92
CA LEU A 241 -22.89 -11.25 16.12
C LEU A 241 -23.90 -10.11 16.38
N VAL A 242 -23.47 -8.84 16.30
CA VAL A 242 -24.31 -7.64 16.50
C VAL A 242 -24.15 -6.69 15.30
N LYS A 243 -25.26 -6.06 14.87
CA LYS A 243 -25.37 -5.37 13.58
C LYS A 243 -24.94 -3.89 13.58
N SER A 244 -24.35 -3.40 12.48
CA SER A 244 -24.09 -1.96 12.21
C SER A 244 -24.46 -1.56 10.75
N GLN A 245 -24.75 -0.27 10.52
CA GLN A 245 -25.41 0.29 9.31
C GLN A 245 -24.50 1.00 8.27
N ALA A 246 -23.17 0.88 8.34
CA ALA A 246 -22.29 1.69 7.49
C ALA A 246 -21.81 0.97 6.22
N SER A 247 -22.50 1.11 5.09
CA SER A 247 -21.90 0.89 3.76
C SER A 247 -22.81 1.32 2.60
N GLN A 248 -22.89 2.63 2.34
CA GLN A 248 -23.29 3.17 1.04
C GLN A 248 -22.53 4.46 0.81
N LEU A 249 -21.56 4.47 -0.13
CA LEU A 249 -21.07 5.60 -0.93
C LEU A 249 -19.61 5.35 -1.37
N ILE A 250 -19.39 4.94 -2.62
CA ILE A 250 -18.22 5.35 -3.41
C ILE A 250 -18.67 5.49 -4.88
N SER A 251 -18.43 6.64 -5.48
CA SER A 251 -18.82 6.98 -6.87
C SER A 251 -17.63 7.50 -7.69
N SER A 252 -17.66 7.10 -8.97
CA SER A 252 -17.11 7.67 -10.23
C SER A 252 -15.66 8.18 -10.34
N PRO A 253 -15.01 7.96 -11.51
CA PRO A 253 -13.61 8.36 -11.74
C PRO A 253 -13.48 9.87 -11.95
N VAL A 254 -12.77 10.53 -11.03
CA VAL A 254 -12.30 11.92 -11.19
C VAL A 254 -11.00 11.91 -11.99
N THR A 255 -10.85 12.86 -12.90
CA THR A 255 -9.59 13.08 -13.62
C THR A 255 -8.58 13.75 -12.68
N ASP A 256 -7.61 12.98 -12.18
CA ASP A 256 -6.54 13.50 -11.32
C ASP A 256 -5.40 14.07 -12.18
N PRO A 257 -5.03 15.36 -12.03
CA PRO A 257 -3.94 15.98 -12.80
C PRO A 257 -2.56 15.40 -12.47
N ARG A 258 -2.39 14.64 -11.38
CA ARG A 258 -1.16 13.87 -11.08
C ARG A 258 -1.04 12.61 -11.93
N ASN A 259 -2.14 12.12 -12.49
CA ASN A 259 -2.20 10.98 -13.41
C ASN A 259 -1.88 11.41 -14.85
N GLN A 260 -0.73 12.07 -15.03
CA GLN A 260 -0.26 12.45 -16.36
C GLN A 260 0.71 11.38 -16.87
N SER A 261 0.31 10.68 -17.92
CA SER A 261 1.30 10.08 -18.82
C SER A 261 2.02 11.22 -19.56
N PHE A 262 3.33 11.10 -19.76
CA PHE A 262 4.10 12.06 -20.55
C PHE A 262 3.60 12.04 -22.01
N SER A 263 2.54 12.79 -22.28
CA SER A 263 2.10 13.11 -23.62
C SER A 263 2.98 14.28 -24.06
N ARG A 264 4.07 13.96 -24.77
CA ARG A 264 4.83 14.98 -25.49
C ARG A 264 3.82 15.80 -26.31
N GLN A 265 3.63 17.06 -25.94
CA GLN A 265 3.08 18.03 -26.88
C GLN A 265 3.93 17.90 -28.14
N LYS A 266 3.30 17.57 -29.26
CA LYS A 266 3.96 17.64 -30.57
C LYS A 266 4.43 19.08 -30.72
N LEU A 267 5.72 19.32 -30.53
CA LEU A 267 6.36 20.52 -31.05
C LEU A 267 6.15 20.44 -32.56
N HIS A 268 5.27 21.30 -33.07
CA HIS A 268 5.17 21.51 -34.51
C HIS A 268 6.56 21.92 -35.02
N PRO A 269 7.03 21.37 -36.15
CA PRO A 269 8.24 21.88 -36.76
C PRO A 269 8.01 23.37 -37.06
N VAL A 270 8.85 24.21 -36.47
CA VAL A 270 8.97 25.62 -36.86
C VAL A 270 9.35 25.60 -38.33
N GLY A 271 8.47 26.15 -39.16
CA GLY A 271 8.66 26.19 -40.60
C GLY A 271 9.98 26.84 -40.96
N GLU A 272 10.72 26.17 -41.85
CA GLU A 272 11.82 26.79 -42.59
C GLU A 272 11.27 28.03 -43.30
N SER A 273 11.70 29.19 -42.84
CA SER A 273 11.55 30.44 -43.56
C SER A 273 12.89 30.73 -44.23
N GLY A 274 12.89 30.52 -45.54
CA GLY A 274 13.75 31.07 -46.59
C GLY A 274 15.15 31.60 -46.29
N VAL A 275 16.12 31.02 -46.99
CA VAL A 275 16.95 31.76 -47.97
C VAL A 275 17.02 30.94 -49.25
#